data_AF-A0A931XYL4-F1
#
_entry.id   AF-A0A931XYL4-F1
#
_cell.length_a   1.000
_cell.length_b   1.000
_cell.length_c   1.000
_cell.angle_alpha   90.00
_cell.angle_beta   90.00
_cell.angle_gamma   90.00
#
_symmetry.space_group_name_H-M   'P 1'
#
loop_
_entity.id
_entity.type
_entity.pdbx_description
1 polymer ?
#
loop_
_entity_poly.entity_id
_entity_poly.type
_entity_poly.pdbx_seq_one_letter_code
_entity_poly.pdbx_strand_id
1 'polypeptide(L)'
;ESGFCADGVCCSVASCGEGSSCAAADSTTPGVCLKKKGVACTKADDCASGRCVDGVCCDAACNGQCEACDVTGSEGTCTPVVGAPHGSDRKACDDKPEKDCAKAQCDGKARDKCDGFVNGATVSCGAVSCTSDKRFQATGTCNGVGGCSMPEPKACTPYACDATTPTGCKSTCASDDDCAADFKCDGGTCVTGAKCSDDRLSSIDKSGVAKDCRPYRCATDGKCATSCATSDDCAPGTACDPNAKACVVYTGSSEEGDGGCAMGTRGARSSAGSIALILALGALLRRRRPGMHR
;
A
#
# COMPACT_ATOMS: atom_id res chain seq x y z
N GLU A 1 -10.11 44.49 -63.36
CA GLU A 1 -9.08 44.54 -62.29
C GLU A 1 -8.31 43.24 -62.31
N SER A 2 -6.98 43.28 -62.25
CA SER A 2 -6.13 42.09 -62.34
C SER A 2 -6.03 41.42 -60.96
N GLY A 3 -6.87 40.42 -60.72
CA GLY A 3 -6.73 39.50 -59.59
C GLY A 3 -5.79 38.34 -59.94
N PHE A 4 -5.07 37.83 -58.95
CA PHE A 4 -4.22 36.65 -59.10
C PHE A 4 -4.95 35.41 -58.56
N CYS A 5 -4.77 34.23 -59.16
CA CYS A 5 -5.23 33.00 -58.54
C CYS A 5 -4.16 32.51 -57.54
N ALA A 6 -4.46 32.55 -56.24
CA ALA A 6 -3.59 32.07 -55.17
C ALA A 6 -4.40 31.18 -54.23
N ASP A 7 -3.85 30.03 -53.83
CA ASP A 7 -4.51 29.05 -52.93
C ASP A 7 -5.94 28.64 -53.40
N GLY A 8 -6.20 28.66 -54.71
CA GLY A 8 -7.50 28.31 -55.29
C GLY A 8 -8.57 29.41 -55.25
N VAL A 9 -8.22 30.63 -54.83
CA VAL A 9 -9.12 31.79 -54.81
C VAL A 9 -8.55 33.00 -55.58
N CYS A 10 -9.42 33.90 -56.02
CA CYS A 10 -9.02 35.18 -56.61
C CYS A 10 -8.46 36.08 -55.51
N CYS A 11 -7.26 36.61 -55.69
CA CYS A 11 -6.47 37.30 -54.68
C CYS A 11 -5.99 38.67 -55.15
N SER A 12 -5.85 39.59 -54.21
CA SER A 12 -5.27 40.93 -54.44
C SER A 12 -3.76 40.91 -54.71
N VAL A 13 -3.06 39.82 -54.34
CA VAL A 13 -1.62 39.63 -54.54
C VAL A 13 -1.32 38.25 -55.12
N ALA A 14 -0.17 38.10 -55.79
CA ALA A 14 0.22 36.86 -56.45
C ALA A 14 0.52 35.69 -55.48
N SER A 15 0.93 36.01 -54.25
CA SER A 15 1.25 35.02 -53.22
C SER A 15 1.21 35.66 -51.83
N CYS A 16 0.83 34.89 -50.82
CA CYS A 16 0.92 35.30 -49.42
C CYS A 16 2.26 34.88 -48.80
N GLY A 17 2.70 35.60 -47.76
CA GLY A 17 3.91 35.26 -47.00
C GLY A 17 3.78 33.95 -46.23
N GLU A 18 4.90 33.49 -45.66
CA GLU A 18 4.92 32.26 -44.84
C GLU A 18 3.87 32.32 -43.72
N GLY A 19 3.14 31.22 -43.54
CA GLY A 19 2.06 31.13 -42.56
C GLY A 19 0.73 31.77 -43.00
N SER A 20 0.62 32.34 -44.20
CA SER A 20 -0.62 32.96 -44.70
C SER A 20 -1.12 32.34 -46.00
N SER A 21 -2.43 32.25 -46.17
CA SER A 21 -3.10 31.83 -47.41
C SER A 21 -4.04 32.93 -47.89
N CYS A 22 -4.27 32.98 -49.20
CA CYS A 22 -5.31 33.87 -49.70
C CYS A 22 -6.69 33.35 -49.30
N ALA A 23 -7.48 34.20 -48.66
CA ALA A 23 -8.84 33.87 -48.24
C ALA A 23 -9.79 34.97 -48.73
N ALA A 24 -10.90 34.56 -49.33
CA ALA A 24 -11.96 35.44 -49.81
C ALA A 24 -13.25 35.14 -49.03
N ALA A 25 -13.98 36.19 -48.66
CA ALA A 25 -15.28 36.04 -47.98
C ALA A 25 -16.35 35.48 -48.91
N ASP A 26 -16.25 35.76 -50.22
CA ASP A 26 -17.15 35.32 -51.27
C ASP A 26 -16.42 35.25 -52.63
N SER A 27 -17.13 34.85 -53.68
CA SER A 27 -16.59 34.73 -55.05
C SER A 27 -16.48 36.06 -55.80
N THR A 28 -16.94 37.17 -55.22
CA THR A 28 -17.03 38.49 -55.87
C THR A 28 -16.02 39.49 -55.34
N THR A 29 -15.45 39.23 -54.15
CA THR A 29 -14.48 40.09 -53.49
C THR A 29 -13.09 39.47 -53.63
N PRO A 30 -12.08 40.22 -54.12
CA PRO A 30 -10.70 39.73 -54.13
C PRO A 30 -10.25 39.35 -52.71
N GLY A 31 -9.70 38.16 -52.58
CA GLY A 31 -9.16 37.65 -51.33
C GLY A 31 -7.97 38.46 -50.83
N VAL A 32 -7.80 38.41 -49.51
CA VAL A 32 -6.69 39.03 -48.80
C VAL A 32 -5.85 37.94 -48.13
N CYS A 33 -4.58 38.22 -47.87
CA CYS A 33 -3.71 37.30 -47.18
C CYS A 33 -4.06 37.24 -45.69
N LEU A 34 -4.63 36.11 -45.27
CA LEU A 34 -4.96 35.82 -43.88
C LEU A 34 -4.12 34.65 -43.38
N LYS A 35 -3.93 34.57 -42.07
CA LYS A 35 -3.12 33.53 -41.43
C LYS A 35 -3.79 32.16 -41.59
N LYS A 36 -2.97 31.15 -41.89
CA LYS A 36 -3.40 29.74 -42.04
C LYS A 36 -3.77 29.15 -40.68
N LYS A 37 -4.46 28.01 -40.74
CA LYS A 37 -4.73 27.14 -39.58
C LYS A 37 -3.43 26.87 -38.80
N GLY A 38 -3.48 27.00 -37.47
CA GLY A 38 -2.37 26.74 -36.55
C GLY A 38 -1.40 27.91 -36.34
N VAL A 39 -1.60 29.03 -37.04
CA VAL A 39 -0.78 30.24 -36.85
C VAL A 39 -1.36 31.11 -35.74
N ALA A 40 -0.50 31.74 -34.94
CA ALA A 40 -0.89 32.62 -33.85
C ALA A 40 -1.68 33.85 -34.33
N CYS A 41 -2.74 34.21 -33.59
CA CYS A 41 -3.67 35.29 -33.92
C CYS A 41 -4.09 36.07 -32.66
N THR A 42 -4.61 37.28 -32.85
CA THR A 42 -5.18 38.08 -31.75
C THR A 42 -6.66 38.39 -31.94
N LYS A 43 -7.20 38.21 -33.15
CA LYS A 43 -8.61 38.45 -33.49
C LYS A 43 -9.06 37.55 -34.63
N ALA A 44 -10.37 37.33 -34.75
CA ALA A 44 -11.01 36.49 -35.76
C ALA A 44 -10.54 36.80 -37.20
N ASP A 45 -10.50 38.10 -37.53
CA ASP A 45 -10.14 38.58 -38.88
C ASP A 45 -8.68 38.36 -39.26
N ASP A 46 -7.81 37.95 -38.33
CA ASP A 46 -6.45 37.55 -38.67
C ASP A 46 -6.41 36.24 -39.46
N CYS A 47 -7.44 35.39 -39.32
CA CYS A 47 -7.43 34.00 -39.72
C CYS A 47 -8.23 33.77 -40.99
N ALA A 48 -7.70 32.93 -41.89
CA ALA A 48 -8.41 32.51 -43.10
C ALA A 48 -9.74 31.82 -42.77
N SER A 49 -9.81 31.15 -41.61
CA SER A 49 -11.02 30.54 -41.08
C SER A 49 -12.02 31.54 -40.48
N GLY A 50 -11.63 32.80 -40.31
CA GLY A 50 -12.38 33.81 -39.55
C GLY A 50 -12.50 33.48 -38.06
N ARG A 51 -11.63 32.61 -37.52
CA ARG A 51 -11.72 32.11 -36.15
C ARG A 51 -10.35 32.12 -35.49
N CYS A 52 -10.19 33.01 -34.52
CA CYS A 52 -9.06 33.04 -33.62
C CYS A 52 -9.50 32.49 -32.28
N VAL A 53 -9.08 31.27 -31.95
CA VAL A 53 -9.50 30.55 -30.76
C VAL A 53 -8.25 30.10 -30.03
N ASP A 54 -8.19 30.32 -28.72
CA ASP A 54 -7.03 29.95 -27.89
C ASP A 54 -5.70 30.56 -28.42
N GLY A 55 -5.79 31.75 -29.03
CA GLY A 55 -4.63 32.46 -29.61
C GLY A 55 -4.12 31.89 -30.93
N VAL A 56 -4.81 30.92 -31.55
CA VAL A 56 -4.41 30.32 -32.84
C VAL A 56 -5.57 30.28 -33.84
N CYS A 57 -5.23 30.35 -35.13
CA CYS A 57 -6.21 30.27 -36.20
C CYS A 57 -6.80 28.87 -36.28
N CYS A 58 -8.08 28.78 -35.94
CA CYS A 58 -8.77 27.52 -35.69
C CYS A 58 -9.67 27.11 -36.85
N ASP A 59 -9.82 25.81 -37.08
CA ASP A 59 -10.75 25.27 -38.09
C ASP A 59 -12.23 25.30 -37.64
N ALA A 60 -12.48 25.40 -36.33
CA ALA A 60 -13.80 25.54 -35.75
C ALA A 60 -13.81 26.58 -34.62
N ALA A 61 -14.99 26.89 -34.08
CA ALA A 61 -15.12 27.88 -33.00
C ALA A 61 -14.72 27.34 -31.61
N CYS A 62 -14.59 26.03 -31.47
CA CYS A 62 -14.34 25.34 -30.19
C CYS A 62 -15.24 25.77 -29.03
N ASN A 63 -16.55 25.78 -29.27
CA ASN A 63 -17.56 26.21 -28.30
C ASN A 63 -17.81 25.16 -27.19
N GLY A 64 -17.28 23.95 -27.34
CA GLY A 64 -17.36 22.91 -26.33
C GLY A 64 -16.48 23.23 -25.12
N GLN A 65 -16.95 22.83 -23.93
CA GLN A 65 -16.26 23.05 -22.67
C GLN A 65 -14.86 22.40 -22.64
N CYS A 66 -14.69 21.28 -23.32
CA CYS A 66 -13.49 20.45 -23.31
C CYS A 66 -12.76 20.45 -24.64
N GLU A 67 -12.87 21.55 -25.41
CA GLU A 67 -12.18 21.73 -26.68
C GLU A 67 -11.05 22.76 -26.54
N ALA A 68 -9.98 22.58 -27.31
CA ALA A 68 -8.92 23.57 -27.46
C ALA A 68 -8.37 23.55 -28.89
N CYS A 69 -7.75 24.67 -29.29
CA CYS A 69 -7.20 24.81 -30.63
C CYS A 69 -5.68 24.94 -30.70
N ASP A 70 -5.03 25.31 -29.61
CA ASP A 70 -3.57 25.46 -29.45
C ASP A 70 -2.92 24.20 -28.83
N VAL A 71 -3.59 23.05 -28.92
CA VAL A 71 -3.05 21.77 -28.43
C VAL A 71 -1.79 21.42 -29.22
N THR A 72 -0.70 21.16 -28.51
CA THR A 72 0.59 20.81 -29.13
C THR A 72 0.48 19.60 -30.04
N GLY A 73 0.90 19.74 -31.29
CA GLY A 73 0.80 18.71 -32.34
C GLY A 73 -0.58 18.63 -33.01
N SER A 74 -1.51 19.50 -32.66
CA SER A 74 -2.83 19.66 -33.30
C SER A 74 -3.21 21.13 -33.46
N GLU A 75 -2.23 22.03 -33.51
CA GLU A 75 -2.44 23.47 -33.54
C GLU A 75 -3.34 23.87 -34.71
N GLY A 76 -4.35 24.69 -34.40
CA GLY A 76 -5.38 25.12 -35.31
C GLY A 76 -6.50 24.08 -35.53
N THR A 77 -6.36 22.84 -35.06
CA THR A 77 -7.43 21.84 -35.10
C THR A 77 -8.17 21.83 -33.78
N CYS A 78 -9.47 22.07 -33.84
CA CYS A 78 -10.31 22.03 -32.65
C CYS A 78 -10.41 20.59 -32.12
N THR A 79 -9.75 20.28 -31.02
CA THR A 79 -9.59 18.91 -30.47
C THR A 79 -10.06 18.82 -29.03
N PRO A 80 -10.56 17.64 -28.60
CA PRO A 80 -10.88 17.42 -27.18
C PRO A 80 -9.58 17.37 -26.34
N VAL A 81 -9.63 17.93 -25.13
CA VAL A 81 -8.49 17.95 -24.18
C VAL A 81 -8.69 17.01 -23.01
N VAL A 82 -7.60 16.69 -22.30
CA VAL A 82 -7.61 15.94 -21.04
C VAL A 82 -7.29 16.89 -19.88
N GLY A 83 -8.02 16.78 -18.78
CA GLY A 83 -7.79 17.58 -17.56
C GLY A 83 -8.78 18.75 -17.42
N ALA A 84 -8.31 19.90 -16.97
CA ALA A 84 -9.18 21.07 -16.81
C ALA A 84 -9.62 21.62 -18.20
N PRO A 85 -10.80 22.24 -18.29
CA PRO A 85 -11.19 23.02 -19.46
C PRO A 85 -10.10 23.99 -19.87
N HIS A 86 -9.85 24.12 -21.17
CA HIS A 86 -8.76 24.93 -21.69
C HIS A 86 -9.11 26.43 -21.70
N GLY A 87 -8.12 27.27 -21.42
CA GLY A 87 -8.29 28.73 -21.33
C GLY A 87 -9.08 29.18 -20.09
N SER A 88 -9.21 30.50 -19.91
CA SER A 88 -9.92 31.11 -18.78
C SER A 88 -11.42 31.31 -19.02
N ASP A 89 -11.83 31.36 -20.29
CA ASP A 89 -13.18 31.78 -20.67
C ASP A 89 -14.18 30.62 -20.67
N ARG A 90 -13.67 29.38 -20.68
CA ARG A 90 -14.51 28.18 -20.61
C ARG A 90 -14.92 27.92 -19.19
N LYS A 91 -16.21 27.58 -19.00
CA LYS A 91 -16.75 27.22 -17.69
C LYS A 91 -15.95 26.05 -17.11
N ALA A 92 -15.46 26.20 -15.88
CA ALA A 92 -14.82 25.12 -15.15
C ALA A 92 -15.77 23.90 -14.99
N CYS A 93 -15.19 22.71 -14.91
CA CYS A 93 -15.96 21.52 -14.57
C CYS A 93 -16.64 21.70 -13.21
N ASP A 94 -17.86 21.18 -13.07
CA ASP A 94 -18.55 21.25 -11.79
C ASP A 94 -17.82 20.37 -10.77
N ASP A 95 -17.31 21.01 -9.72
CA ASP A 95 -16.77 20.31 -8.55
C ASP A 95 -17.93 19.63 -7.83
N LYS A 96 -17.97 18.29 -7.84
CA LYS A 96 -18.87 17.57 -6.94
C LYS A 96 -18.28 17.64 -5.52
N PRO A 97 -19.04 18.15 -4.53
CA PRO A 97 -18.48 18.54 -3.23
C PRO A 97 -17.98 17.39 -2.35
N GLU A 98 -18.25 16.12 -2.69
CA GLU A 98 -18.16 15.07 -1.67
C GLU A 98 -17.02 14.06 -1.75
N LYS A 99 -16.21 13.93 -2.81
CA LYS A 99 -15.06 13.01 -2.78
C LYS A 99 -13.90 13.50 -3.63
N ASP A 100 -12.68 13.40 -3.12
CA ASP A 100 -11.42 13.83 -3.76
C ASP A 100 -11.29 13.37 -5.23
N CYS A 101 -11.85 12.20 -5.56
CA CYS A 101 -11.83 11.62 -6.90
C CYS A 101 -13.02 11.98 -7.79
N ALA A 102 -14.06 12.62 -7.26
CA ALA A 102 -15.29 12.95 -7.98
C ALA A 102 -15.23 14.32 -8.70
N LYS A 103 -14.09 15.01 -8.63
CA LYS A 103 -13.83 16.22 -9.42
C LYS A 103 -13.84 15.85 -10.91
N ALA A 104 -14.79 16.42 -11.64
CA ALA A 104 -14.94 16.18 -13.06
C ALA A 104 -13.82 16.87 -13.85
N GLN A 105 -13.44 16.27 -14.97
CA GLN A 105 -12.43 16.79 -15.90
C GLN A 105 -12.72 16.33 -17.33
N CYS A 106 -12.12 16.99 -18.30
CA CYS A 106 -12.15 16.59 -19.69
C CYS A 106 -11.41 15.26 -19.86
N ASP A 107 -11.99 14.32 -20.62
CA ASP A 107 -11.49 12.95 -20.80
C ASP A 107 -10.77 12.73 -22.14
N GLY A 108 -10.60 13.79 -22.93
CA GLY A 108 -10.04 13.71 -24.29
C GLY A 108 -11.00 13.11 -25.32
N LYS A 109 -12.29 12.94 -24.99
CA LYS A 109 -13.30 12.38 -25.91
C LYS A 109 -14.56 13.25 -25.96
N ALA A 110 -15.16 13.51 -24.81
CA ALA A 110 -16.29 14.42 -24.68
C ALA A 110 -15.80 15.85 -24.92
N ARG A 111 -16.44 16.52 -25.87
CA ARG A 111 -16.06 17.86 -26.31
C ARG A 111 -16.89 18.94 -25.60
N ASP A 112 -18.13 18.61 -25.28
CA ASP A 112 -19.15 19.54 -24.79
C ASP A 112 -19.28 19.58 -23.25
N LYS A 113 -18.69 18.61 -22.54
CA LYS A 113 -18.82 18.46 -21.08
C LYS A 113 -17.64 17.71 -20.48
N CYS A 114 -17.46 17.89 -19.17
CA CYS A 114 -16.51 17.11 -18.37
C CYS A 114 -17.08 15.73 -18.01
N ASP A 115 -16.76 14.71 -18.81
CA ASP A 115 -17.17 13.31 -18.57
C ASP A 115 -16.10 12.46 -17.88
N GLY A 116 -14.88 12.97 -17.74
CA GLY A 116 -13.77 12.33 -17.05
C GLY A 116 -13.74 12.65 -15.56
N PHE A 117 -12.94 11.88 -14.83
CA PHE A 117 -12.66 12.11 -13.41
C PHE A 117 -11.16 12.12 -13.17
N VAL A 118 -10.75 12.77 -12.09
CA VAL A 118 -9.35 12.80 -11.68
C VAL A 118 -8.78 11.38 -11.64
N ASN A 119 -7.76 11.16 -12.47
CA ASN A 119 -7.00 9.93 -12.54
C ASN A 119 -5.55 10.25 -12.24
N GLY A 120 -4.93 9.49 -11.35
CA GLY A 120 -3.50 9.60 -11.10
C GLY A 120 -3.10 8.96 -9.79
N ALA A 121 -2.01 8.20 -9.82
CA ALA A 121 -1.38 7.65 -8.62
C ALA A 121 -0.96 8.73 -7.61
N THR A 122 -0.91 10.01 -8.02
CA THR A 122 -0.55 11.16 -7.20
C THR A 122 -1.72 11.84 -6.52
N VAL A 123 -2.96 11.51 -6.89
CA VAL A 123 -4.15 12.09 -6.26
C VAL A 123 -4.62 11.15 -5.16
N SER A 124 -4.20 11.45 -3.94
CA SER A 124 -4.58 10.70 -2.75
C SER A 124 -6.04 10.96 -2.40
N CYS A 125 -6.73 9.93 -1.94
CA CYS A 125 -8.11 9.99 -1.51
C CYS A 125 -8.34 9.13 -0.28
N GLY A 126 -9.38 9.47 0.48
CA GLY A 126 -9.68 8.80 1.73
C GLY A 126 -8.68 9.15 2.84
N ALA A 127 -9.02 8.77 4.07
CA ALA A 127 -8.21 9.04 5.24
C ALA A 127 -7.38 7.82 5.64
N VAL A 128 -6.20 8.09 6.19
CA VAL A 128 -5.43 7.10 6.94
C VAL A 128 -6.26 6.65 8.15
N SER A 129 -6.33 5.35 8.40
CA SER A 129 -7.09 4.82 9.53
C SER A 129 -6.53 3.49 10.04
N CYS A 130 -6.98 3.10 11.23
CA CYS A 130 -6.75 1.77 11.77
C CYS A 130 -8.04 0.95 11.64
N THR A 131 -7.94 -0.24 11.07
CA THR A 131 -9.06 -1.19 11.03
C THR A 131 -9.34 -1.74 12.44
N SER A 132 -10.50 -2.39 12.62
CA SER A 132 -10.88 -3.00 13.90
C SER A 132 -9.92 -4.09 14.39
N ASP A 133 -9.23 -4.78 13.47
CA ASP A 133 -8.18 -5.76 13.75
C ASP A 133 -6.77 -5.14 13.88
N LYS A 134 -6.70 -3.82 14.06
CA LYS A 134 -5.46 -3.04 14.30
C LYS A 134 -4.47 -3.08 13.14
N ARG A 135 -4.94 -3.23 11.89
CA ARG A 135 -4.13 -3.08 10.67
C ARG A 135 -4.17 -1.63 10.19
N PHE A 136 -3.11 -1.23 9.52
CA PHE A 136 -2.97 0.12 8.99
C PHE A 136 -3.59 0.23 7.61
N GLN A 137 -4.59 1.09 7.48
CA GLN A 137 -5.16 1.48 6.19
C GLN A 137 -4.51 2.77 5.72
N ALA A 138 -3.70 2.67 4.67
CA ALA A 138 -3.16 3.84 3.99
C ALA A 138 -4.25 4.53 3.15
N THR A 139 -3.98 5.79 2.75
CA THR A 139 -4.81 6.51 1.76
C THR A 139 -4.87 5.75 0.44
N GLY A 140 -6.00 5.87 -0.26
CA GLY A 140 -6.17 5.37 -1.61
C GLY A 140 -5.69 6.33 -2.68
N THR A 141 -5.85 5.92 -3.94
CA THR A 141 -5.60 6.75 -5.12
C THR A 141 -6.83 6.77 -6.03
N CYS A 142 -7.05 7.90 -6.71
CA CYS A 142 -8.17 8.03 -7.63
C CYS A 142 -8.01 7.17 -8.88
N ASN A 143 -9.06 6.44 -9.25
CA ASN A 143 -9.03 5.45 -10.33
C ASN A 143 -9.51 5.98 -11.70
N GLY A 144 -9.79 7.27 -11.83
CA GLY A 144 -10.27 7.88 -13.07
C GLY A 144 -11.73 7.60 -13.45
N VAL A 145 -12.48 6.84 -12.64
CA VAL A 145 -13.94 6.64 -12.81
C VAL A 145 -14.74 7.24 -11.66
N GLY A 146 -14.15 8.19 -10.93
CA GLY A 146 -14.76 8.84 -9.76
C GLY A 146 -14.60 8.06 -8.45
N GLY A 147 -13.93 6.91 -8.48
CA GLY A 147 -13.71 6.03 -7.32
C GLY A 147 -12.35 6.24 -6.65
N CYS A 148 -12.32 6.00 -5.34
CA CYS A 148 -11.09 5.91 -4.56
C CYS A 148 -10.67 4.44 -4.45
N SER A 149 -9.53 4.07 -5.03
CA SER A 149 -8.95 2.73 -4.90
C SER A 149 -8.11 2.67 -3.63
N MET A 150 -8.64 2.02 -2.59
CA MET A 150 -7.93 1.83 -1.33
C MET A 150 -6.99 0.62 -1.43
N PRO A 151 -5.74 0.71 -0.96
CA PRO A 151 -4.86 -0.45 -0.85
C PRO A 151 -5.35 -1.41 0.23
N GLU A 152 -4.92 -2.67 0.19
CA GLU A 152 -5.20 -3.62 1.26
C GLU A 152 -4.57 -3.16 2.59
N PRO A 153 -5.28 -3.29 3.74
CA PRO A 153 -4.72 -2.93 5.04
C PRO A 153 -3.41 -3.66 5.34
N LYS A 154 -2.36 -2.91 5.69
CA LYS A 154 -1.05 -3.44 6.07
C LYS A 154 -1.07 -3.96 7.52
N ALA A 155 -0.60 -5.19 7.73
CA ALA A 155 -0.40 -5.72 9.08
C ALA A 155 0.75 -4.99 9.80
N CYS A 156 0.54 -4.66 11.08
CA CYS A 156 1.54 -4.01 11.93
C CYS A 156 2.22 -4.97 12.91
N THR A 157 1.96 -6.28 12.79
CA THR A 157 2.43 -7.33 13.70
C THR A 157 3.94 -7.23 13.98
N PRO A 158 4.37 -7.26 15.25
CA PRO A 158 3.58 -7.59 16.44
C PRO A 158 2.81 -6.41 17.06
N TYR A 159 2.95 -5.21 16.52
CA TYR A 159 2.40 -3.97 17.07
C TYR A 159 1.03 -3.60 16.47
N ALA A 160 0.27 -2.77 17.16
CA ALA A 160 -0.96 -2.20 16.66
C ALA A 160 -0.69 -1.07 15.65
N CYS A 161 -1.69 -0.81 14.81
CA CYS A 161 -1.74 0.38 13.98
C CYS A 161 -1.69 1.68 14.80
N ASP A 162 -1.02 2.68 14.24
CA ASP A 162 -1.03 4.06 14.71
C ASP A 162 -1.03 5.03 13.52
N ALA A 163 -2.19 5.61 13.26
CA ALA A 163 -2.42 6.55 12.16
C ALA A 163 -1.65 7.88 12.30
N THR A 164 -1.04 8.16 13.46
CA THR A 164 -0.22 9.37 13.68
C THR A 164 1.22 9.19 13.20
N THR A 165 1.64 7.96 12.94
CA THR A 165 3.01 7.64 12.52
C THR A 165 3.14 7.55 10.99
N PRO A 166 4.28 7.93 10.39
CA PRO A 166 4.49 7.78 8.95
C PRO A 166 4.46 6.33 8.46
N THR A 167 4.83 5.38 9.32
CA THR A 167 4.82 3.94 9.04
C THR A 167 3.44 3.31 9.20
N GLY A 168 2.54 4.00 9.90
CA GLY A 168 1.21 3.52 10.24
C GLY A 168 1.14 2.50 11.37
N CYS A 169 2.28 2.17 11.97
CA CYS A 169 2.43 1.10 12.95
C CYS A 169 3.27 1.59 14.13
N LYS A 170 2.86 1.22 15.34
CA LYS A 170 3.67 1.43 16.54
C LYS A 170 4.96 0.62 16.47
N SER A 171 5.95 1.05 17.25
CA SER A 171 7.24 0.37 17.42
C SER A 171 7.54 0.00 18.87
N THR A 172 6.72 0.47 19.80
CA THR A 172 6.77 0.17 21.24
C THR A 172 5.34 0.01 21.75
N CYS A 173 5.19 -0.61 22.92
CA CYS A 173 3.90 -0.74 23.60
C CYS A 173 3.98 -0.20 25.04
N ALA A 174 2.86 0.35 25.53
CA ALA A 174 2.66 0.63 26.95
C ALA A 174 1.61 -0.31 27.56
N SER A 175 0.74 -0.85 26.72
CA SER A 175 -0.34 -1.77 27.09
C SER A 175 -0.59 -2.79 25.98
N ASP A 176 -1.37 -3.83 26.28
CA ASP A 176 -1.78 -4.84 25.29
C ASP A 176 -2.57 -4.23 24.11
N ASP A 177 -3.17 -3.05 24.31
CA ASP A 177 -3.86 -2.34 23.25
C ASP A 177 -2.94 -1.78 22.17
N ASP A 178 -1.66 -1.56 22.50
CA ASP A 178 -0.62 -1.15 21.55
C ASP A 178 -0.07 -2.32 20.72
N CYS A 179 -0.54 -3.54 20.97
CA CYS A 179 -0.13 -4.74 20.26
C CYS A 179 -1.18 -5.23 19.27
N ALA A 180 -0.72 -5.88 18.20
CA ALA A 180 -1.59 -6.51 17.21
C ALA A 180 -2.47 -7.59 17.87
N ALA A 181 -3.50 -8.05 17.15
CA ALA A 181 -4.25 -9.22 17.58
C ALA A 181 -3.29 -10.39 17.89
N ASP A 182 -3.52 -11.05 19.02
CA ASP A 182 -2.71 -12.16 19.58
C ASP A 182 -1.38 -11.79 20.25
N PHE A 183 -1.05 -10.50 20.41
CA PHE A 183 0.13 -10.03 21.11
C PHE A 183 -0.23 -9.29 22.40
N LYS A 184 0.68 -9.32 23.39
CA LYS A 184 0.61 -8.62 24.67
C LYS A 184 1.85 -7.76 24.87
N CYS A 185 1.74 -6.70 25.65
CA CYS A 185 2.86 -5.84 25.95
C CYS A 185 3.68 -6.40 27.12
N ASP A 186 4.97 -6.62 26.89
CA ASP A 186 5.92 -7.04 27.91
C ASP A 186 7.20 -6.18 27.81
N GLY A 187 7.50 -5.41 28.85
CA GLY A 187 8.71 -4.58 28.91
C GLY A 187 8.87 -3.59 27.75
N GLY A 188 7.77 -3.11 27.16
CA GLY A 188 7.80 -2.18 26.02
C GLY A 188 7.82 -2.84 24.64
N THR A 189 7.83 -4.18 24.60
CA THR A 189 7.84 -4.98 23.37
C THR A 189 6.56 -5.80 23.26
N CYS A 190 5.97 -5.88 22.07
CA CYS A 190 4.83 -6.77 21.85
C CYS A 190 5.33 -8.20 21.66
N VAL A 191 5.02 -9.07 22.62
CA VAL A 191 5.33 -10.51 22.61
C VAL A 191 4.06 -11.32 22.37
N THR A 192 4.20 -12.58 21.94
CA THR A 192 3.02 -13.45 21.75
C THR A 192 2.18 -13.48 23.04
N GLY A 193 0.89 -13.19 22.90
CA GLY A 193 -0.09 -13.20 23.98
C GLY A 193 -0.44 -14.60 24.45
N ALA A 194 -0.26 -15.60 23.58
CA ALA A 194 -0.38 -17.00 23.93
C ALA A 194 0.78 -17.44 24.86
N LYS A 195 0.44 -18.10 25.97
CA LYS A 195 1.39 -18.75 26.88
C LYS A 195 0.98 -20.21 27.09
N CYS A 196 1.92 -21.08 27.42
CA CYS A 196 1.56 -22.44 27.80
C CYS A 196 1.03 -22.48 29.23
N SER A 197 0.11 -23.42 29.49
CA SER A 197 -0.15 -23.90 30.86
C SER A 197 1.11 -24.55 31.44
N ASP A 198 1.18 -24.66 32.77
CA ASP A 198 2.35 -25.22 33.46
C ASP A 198 2.66 -26.66 33.02
N ASP A 199 1.64 -27.45 32.70
CA ASP A 199 1.76 -28.82 32.17
C ASP A 199 2.07 -28.87 30.66
N ARG A 200 2.11 -27.72 29.99
CA ARG A 200 2.25 -27.55 28.53
C ARG A 200 1.19 -28.32 27.73
N LEU A 201 0.02 -28.60 28.29
CA LEU A 201 -1.06 -29.28 27.58
C LEU A 201 -2.06 -28.32 26.95
N SER A 202 -2.02 -27.05 27.32
CA SER A 202 -2.88 -26.02 26.76
C SER A 202 -2.10 -24.77 26.36
N SER A 203 -2.51 -24.18 25.24
CA SER A 203 -2.13 -22.83 24.82
C SER A 203 -3.19 -21.88 25.36
N ILE A 204 -2.81 -21.00 26.27
CA ILE A 204 -3.67 -20.00 26.89
C ILE A 204 -3.51 -18.72 26.10
N ASP A 205 -4.57 -18.27 25.43
CA ASP A 205 -4.54 -17.05 24.62
C ASP A 205 -4.44 -15.77 25.47
N LYS A 206 -4.41 -14.61 24.78
CA LYS A 206 -4.35 -13.28 25.43
C LYS A 206 -5.56 -12.97 26.31
N SER A 207 -6.70 -13.61 26.05
CA SER A 207 -7.94 -13.46 26.82
C SER A 207 -8.00 -14.39 28.03
N GLY A 208 -6.99 -15.24 28.22
CA GLY A 208 -6.94 -16.24 29.29
C GLY A 208 -7.69 -17.53 28.96
N VAL A 209 -8.16 -17.70 27.72
CA VAL A 209 -8.89 -18.90 27.29
C VAL A 209 -7.87 -19.98 26.92
N ALA A 210 -7.99 -21.15 27.55
CA ALA A 210 -7.13 -22.29 27.31
C ALA A 210 -7.64 -23.12 26.12
N LYS A 211 -6.79 -23.32 25.12
CA LYS A 211 -6.97 -24.27 24.02
C LYS A 211 -6.12 -25.51 24.28
N ASP A 212 -6.76 -26.68 24.28
CA ASP A 212 -6.08 -27.97 24.40
C ASP A 212 -5.17 -28.23 23.19
N CYS A 213 -3.92 -28.63 23.48
CA CYS A 213 -2.91 -28.89 22.46
C CYS A 213 -2.77 -30.37 22.10
N ARG A 214 -3.46 -31.28 22.81
CA ARG A 214 -3.39 -32.72 22.54
C ARG A 214 -3.69 -33.04 21.07
N PRO A 215 -2.92 -33.95 20.43
CA PRO A 215 -1.93 -34.87 21.02
C PRO A 215 -0.54 -34.27 21.26
N TYR A 216 -0.32 -33.00 20.90
CA TYR A 216 0.96 -32.32 21.06
C TYR A 216 1.01 -31.52 22.36
N ARG A 217 2.21 -31.08 22.74
CA ARG A 217 2.38 -30.09 23.80
C ARG A 217 2.45 -28.67 23.22
N CYS A 218 2.14 -27.71 24.07
CA CYS A 218 2.35 -26.30 23.82
C CYS A 218 3.87 -26.01 23.73
N ALA A 219 4.27 -25.37 22.64
CA ALA A 219 5.64 -24.99 22.32
C ALA A 219 6.06 -23.69 23.02
N THR A 220 7.35 -23.38 23.00
CA THR A 220 7.93 -22.22 23.70
C THR A 220 7.44 -20.87 23.19
N ASP A 221 6.85 -20.82 21.99
CA ASP A 221 6.17 -19.65 21.43
C ASP A 221 4.73 -19.47 21.94
N GLY A 222 4.28 -20.34 22.85
CA GLY A 222 2.95 -20.33 23.44
C GLY A 222 1.87 -20.96 22.56
N LYS A 223 2.21 -21.54 21.40
CA LYS A 223 1.27 -22.18 20.49
C LYS A 223 1.29 -23.70 20.64
N CYS A 224 0.20 -24.38 20.29
CA CYS A 224 0.21 -25.83 20.22
C CYS A 224 1.14 -26.29 19.09
N ALA A 225 2.09 -27.17 19.41
CA ALA A 225 2.94 -27.75 18.38
C ALA A 225 2.09 -28.58 17.39
N THR A 226 2.56 -28.63 16.15
CA THR A 226 1.94 -29.42 15.06
C THR A 226 2.86 -30.54 14.57
N SER A 227 4.07 -30.60 15.10
CA SER A 227 5.07 -31.62 14.81
C SER A 227 5.88 -31.92 16.08
N CYS A 228 6.47 -33.12 16.14
CA CYS A 228 7.34 -33.53 17.23
C CYS A 228 8.75 -33.87 16.74
N ALA A 229 9.75 -33.56 17.56
CA ALA A 229 11.14 -34.00 17.39
C ALA A 229 11.46 -35.17 18.32
N THR A 230 10.97 -35.11 19.56
CA THR A 230 11.08 -36.19 20.55
C THR A 230 9.71 -36.49 21.16
N SER A 231 9.59 -37.63 21.85
CA SER A 231 8.35 -37.98 22.56
C SER A 231 8.00 -37.01 23.70
N ASP A 232 8.93 -36.13 24.12
CA ASP A 232 8.66 -35.09 25.11
C ASP A 232 7.84 -33.92 24.55
N ASP A 233 7.75 -33.79 23.22
CA ASP A 233 6.88 -32.84 22.53
C ASP A 233 5.42 -33.29 22.49
N CYS A 234 5.17 -34.55 22.89
CA CYS A 234 3.86 -35.18 22.85
C CYS A 234 3.17 -35.17 24.22
N ALA A 235 1.84 -35.05 24.20
CA ALA A 235 1.03 -35.12 25.40
C ALA A 235 1.05 -36.53 26.00
N PRO A 236 0.78 -36.69 27.31
CA PRO A 236 0.70 -38.00 27.95
C PRO A 236 -0.22 -38.97 27.17
N GLY A 237 0.26 -40.20 26.95
CA GLY A 237 -0.46 -41.21 26.16
C GLY A 237 -0.13 -41.21 24.66
N THR A 238 0.73 -40.31 24.20
CA THR A 238 1.23 -40.27 22.81
C THR A 238 2.75 -40.21 22.79
N ALA A 239 3.36 -40.73 21.72
CA ALA A 239 4.81 -40.64 21.50
C ALA A 239 5.10 -40.20 20.07
N CYS A 240 6.29 -39.63 19.87
CA CYS A 240 6.65 -39.07 18.57
C CYS A 240 7.04 -40.18 17.60
N ASP A 241 6.34 -40.26 16.46
CA ASP A 241 6.81 -41.03 15.31
C ASP A 241 7.94 -40.24 14.63
N PRO A 242 9.19 -40.72 14.64
CA PRO A 242 10.32 -39.99 14.08
C PRO A 242 10.25 -39.84 12.55
N ASN A 243 9.49 -40.69 11.86
CA ASN A 243 9.31 -40.66 10.41
C ASN A 243 8.19 -39.70 10.01
N ALA A 244 7.04 -39.80 10.69
CA ALA A 244 5.89 -38.94 10.40
C ALA A 244 5.98 -37.55 11.06
N LYS A 245 6.92 -37.35 12.01
CA LYS A 245 7.03 -36.15 12.85
C LYS A 245 5.72 -35.81 13.57
N ALA A 246 4.93 -36.84 13.90
CA ALA A 246 3.59 -36.71 14.46
C ALA A 246 3.47 -37.46 15.79
N CYS A 247 2.70 -36.90 16.73
CA CYS A 247 2.39 -37.58 17.99
C CYS A 247 1.27 -38.59 17.76
N VAL A 248 1.57 -39.87 17.95
CA VAL A 248 0.64 -40.99 17.75
C VAL A 248 0.32 -41.67 19.07
N VAL A 249 -0.91 -42.15 19.22
CA VAL A 249 -1.33 -42.92 20.40
C VAL A 249 -0.74 -44.32 20.28
N TYR A 250 0.14 -44.68 21.20
CA TYR A 250 0.54 -46.08 21.34
C TYR A 250 -0.48 -46.75 22.23
N THR A 251 -1.49 -47.39 21.63
CA THR A 251 -2.27 -48.39 22.35
C THR A 251 -1.31 -49.52 22.66
N GLY A 252 -0.76 -49.52 23.88
CA GLY A 252 -0.09 -50.69 24.40
C GLY A 252 -1.10 -51.84 24.36
N SER A 253 -0.94 -52.74 23.40
CA SER A 253 -1.42 -54.09 23.54
C SER A 253 -0.75 -54.61 24.81
N SER A 254 -1.51 -54.66 25.91
CA SER A 254 -1.23 -55.56 27.01
C SER A 254 -1.45 -56.97 26.46
N GLU A 255 -0.53 -57.42 25.62
CA GLU A 255 -0.22 -58.83 25.57
C GLU A 255 0.81 -59.03 26.67
N GLU A 256 0.43 -59.82 27.67
CA GLU A 256 1.31 -60.44 28.65
C GLU A 256 2.44 -61.18 27.91
N GLY A 257 3.49 -60.44 27.57
CA GLY A 257 4.77 -60.98 27.17
C GLY A 257 5.70 -60.96 28.37
N ASP A 258 5.75 -62.08 29.08
CA ASP A 258 6.80 -62.39 30.04
C ASP A 258 8.16 -62.26 29.34
N GLY A 259 8.88 -61.19 29.66
CA GLY A 259 10.09 -60.76 28.96
C GLY A 259 10.93 -59.90 29.88
N GLY A 260 11.40 -60.50 30.98
CA GLY A 260 12.29 -59.84 31.92
C GLY A 260 13.58 -59.34 31.25
N CYS A 261 13.80 -58.02 31.29
CA CYS A 261 15.12 -57.42 31.10
C CYS A 261 15.80 -57.31 32.46
N ALA A 262 16.62 -58.31 32.80
CA ALA A 262 17.49 -58.25 33.97
C ALA A 262 18.51 -57.11 33.80
N MET A 263 18.49 -56.13 34.71
CA MET A 263 19.63 -55.22 34.91
C MET A 263 20.81 -56.03 35.45
N GLY A 264 21.82 -56.25 34.62
CA GLY A 264 23.11 -56.76 35.05
C GLY A 264 23.81 -55.73 35.94
N THR A 265 23.84 -55.97 37.26
CA THR A 265 24.70 -55.24 38.19
C THR A 265 26.17 -55.49 37.86
N ARG A 266 26.83 -54.56 37.17
CA ARG A 266 28.29 -54.58 37.02
C ARG A 266 28.94 -53.94 38.25
N GLY A 267 29.35 -54.84 39.15
CA GLY A 267 30.56 -54.82 39.97
C GLY A 267 31.14 -53.47 40.41
N ALA A 268 30.98 -53.20 41.71
CA ALA A 268 31.91 -52.37 42.46
C ALA A 268 33.33 -52.93 42.35
N ARG A 269 34.29 -52.11 41.90
CA ARG A 269 35.72 -52.33 42.17
C ARG A 269 36.17 -51.30 43.20
N SER A 270 36.40 -51.79 44.41
CA SER A 270 37.18 -51.10 45.44
C SER A 270 38.61 -50.84 44.95
N SER A 271 39.08 -49.61 45.09
CA SER A 271 40.51 -49.31 45.23
C SER A 271 40.67 -48.33 46.38
N ALA A 272 41.19 -48.84 47.50
CA ALA A 272 41.50 -48.09 48.70
C ALA A 272 42.93 -47.54 48.64
N GLY A 273 43.11 -46.33 49.19
CA GLY A 273 44.37 -45.73 49.64
C GLY A 273 45.09 -44.86 48.60
N SER A 274 45.63 -43.67 48.89
CA SER A 274 45.91 -43.01 50.17
C SER A 274 46.43 -41.57 49.94
N ILE A 275 46.04 -40.64 50.82
CA ILE A 275 46.82 -39.51 51.40
C ILE A 275 47.17 -38.25 50.56
N ALA A 276 46.65 -37.09 51.03
CA ALA A 276 47.33 -35.81 51.36
C ALA A 276 46.29 -34.64 51.22
N LEU A 277 45.72 -34.02 52.26
CA LEU A 277 46.23 -33.13 53.34
C LEU A 277 46.67 -31.73 52.86
N ILE A 278 46.18 -30.70 53.57
CA ILE A 278 46.47 -29.23 53.62
C ILE A 278 45.18 -28.42 53.36
N LEU A 279 44.43 -27.98 54.39
CA LEU A 279 44.59 -26.73 55.19
C LEU A 279 44.57 -25.46 54.31
N ALA A 280 43.93 -24.33 54.60
CA ALA A 280 43.09 -23.81 55.67
C ALA A 280 42.65 -22.38 55.25
N LEU A 281 41.69 -21.80 55.98
CA LEU A 281 41.43 -20.34 56.14
C LEU A 281 40.92 -19.58 54.90
N GLY A 282 39.96 -18.66 54.98
CA GLY A 282 39.36 -17.98 56.10
C GLY A 282 38.65 -16.71 55.62
N ALA A 283 37.90 -16.08 56.53
CA ALA A 283 37.35 -14.73 56.52
C ALA A 283 36.23 -14.42 55.50
N LEU A 284 34.97 -14.30 55.92
CA LEU A 284 34.40 -13.12 56.58
C LEU A 284 34.69 -11.81 55.85
N LEU A 285 33.72 -11.32 55.06
CA LEU A 285 33.35 -9.91 55.08
C LEU A 285 31.83 -9.75 55.00
N ARG A 286 31.28 -9.37 56.16
CA ARG A 286 29.94 -8.81 56.36
C ARG A 286 30.10 -7.30 56.57
N ARG A 287 29.13 -6.54 56.07
CA ARG A 287 28.81 -5.10 56.26
C ARG A 287 29.27 -4.19 55.11
N ARG A 288 28.38 -3.64 54.28
CA ARG A 288 27.28 -2.66 54.49
C ARG A 288 27.74 -1.25 54.89
N ARG A 289 27.27 -0.29 54.05
CA ARG A 289 26.92 1.15 54.26
C ARG A 289 27.97 2.21 53.83
N PRO A 290 27.59 3.49 53.63
CA PRO A 290 26.53 4.04 52.74
C PRO A 290 26.90 5.43 52.08
N GLY A 291 26.07 5.91 51.14
CA GLY A 291 25.87 7.35 50.80
C GLY A 291 26.91 7.99 49.85
N MET A 292 26.68 9.13 49.18
CA MET A 292 25.55 10.05 48.93
C MET A 292 26.09 11.16 47.99
N HIS A 293 25.22 11.82 47.20
CA HIS A 293 25.46 13.02 46.36
C HIS A 293 26.35 12.84 45.09
N ARG A 294 26.00 13.35 43.91
CA ARG A 294 25.23 14.54 43.53
C ARG A 294 24.63 14.32 42.13
#